data_AF-A0A8E0M8T4-F1
#
_entry.id   AF-A0A8E0M8T4-F1
#
_cell.length_a   1.000
_cell.length_b   1.000
_cell.length_c   1.000
_cell.angle_alpha   90.00
_cell.angle_beta   90.00
_cell.angle_gamma   90.00
#
_symmetry.space_group_name_H-M   'P 1'
#
loop_
_entity.id
_entity.type
_entity.pdbx_description
1 polymer ?
#
loop_
_entity_poly.entity_id
_entity_poly.type
_entity_poly.pdbx_seq_one_letter_code
_entity_poly.pdbx_strand_id
1 'polypeptide(L)'
;MKKRVLVLLISFLTVFFLVPRQSALSKTNTDETKPSIVKKVKVTTGNNGLKLSFHAQPNTSYTLKDLNNNQLAAGMVKKGTVSLNRLRPTSTKLILKTSRHRHTSKKIIPLPESYEIPRRSVYRKPVAIGSKVTYYGANSQLLFTIQTKYLPNTPQNKTGISLTFHNYHYAIPLAFSPTNFTAYSDNQQVALQPQSPLPMIKSNEEKTINFLIDVPREKAIQNGFTFDNSDLTLPINFYL
;
A
#
# COMPACT_ATOMS: atom_id res chain seq x y z
N MET A 1 44.76 -69.97 -30.81
CA MET A 1 45.43 -69.17 -29.76
C MET A 1 44.62 -67.91 -29.49
N LYS A 2 43.57 -67.99 -28.66
CA LYS A 2 43.50 -67.41 -27.30
C LYS A 2 44.10 -66.00 -27.20
N LYS A 3 43.26 -64.97 -27.27
CA LYS A 3 43.40 -63.78 -26.43
C LYS A 3 42.06 -63.48 -25.77
N ARG A 4 42.13 -63.46 -24.44
CA ARG A 4 41.05 -63.35 -23.47
C ARG A 4 40.42 -61.96 -23.55
N VAL A 5 39.10 -61.88 -23.70
CA VAL A 5 38.36 -60.66 -23.35
C VAL A 5 37.90 -60.86 -21.91
N LEU A 6 38.65 -60.25 -20.99
CA LEU A 6 38.29 -60.16 -19.58
C LEU A 6 37.29 -59.00 -19.45
N VAL A 7 36.02 -59.34 -19.24
CA VAL A 7 34.98 -58.39 -18.87
C VAL A 7 35.24 -57.95 -17.43
N LEU A 8 35.59 -56.68 -17.24
CA LEU A 8 35.74 -56.06 -15.93
C LEU A 8 34.51 -55.18 -15.70
N LEU A 9 33.56 -55.71 -14.93
CA LEU A 9 32.45 -54.94 -14.36
C LEU A 9 33.02 -53.91 -13.39
N ILE A 10 32.92 -52.63 -13.73
CA ILE A 10 33.18 -51.53 -12.80
C ILE A 10 31.82 -50.97 -12.38
N SER A 11 31.43 -51.28 -11.14
CA SER A 11 30.30 -50.68 -10.44
C SER A 11 30.63 -49.23 -10.09
N PHE A 12 30.05 -48.27 -10.82
CA PHE A 12 30.04 -46.88 -10.37
C PHE A 12 28.91 -46.67 -9.37
N LEU A 13 29.24 -46.84 -8.10
CA LEU A 13 28.44 -46.39 -6.97
C LEU A 13 28.51 -44.85 -6.92
N THR A 14 27.61 -44.15 -7.61
CA THR A 14 27.54 -42.69 -7.52
C THR A 14 26.93 -42.30 -6.17
N VAL A 15 27.81 -41.95 -5.23
CA VAL A 15 27.45 -41.25 -4.00
C VAL A 15 26.85 -39.90 -4.38
N PHE A 16 25.55 -39.72 -4.13
CA PHE A 16 24.91 -38.40 -4.14
C PHE A 16 25.52 -37.56 -3.01
N PHE A 17 26.55 -36.76 -3.33
CA PHE A 17 26.86 -35.62 -2.51
C PHE A 17 25.75 -34.59 -2.71
N LEU A 18 24.84 -34.53 -1.72
CA LEU A 18 23.98 -33.39 -1.49
C LEU A 18 24.90 -32.18 -1.25
N VAL A 19 25.21 -31.45 -2.33
CA VAL A 19 25.74 -30.09 -2.20
C VAL A 19 24.56 -29.28 -1.63
N PRO A 20 24.66 -28.70 -0.43
CA PRO A 20 23.66 -27.75 -0.01
C PRO A 20 23.67 -26.64 -1.05
N ARG A 21 22.54 -26.44 -1.73
CA ARG A 21 22.26 -25.17 -2.40
C ARG A 21 22.49 -24.11 -1.34
N GLN A 22 23.65 -23.47 -1.38
CA GLN A 22 23.81 -22.13 -0.85
C GLN A 22 22.73 -21.33 -1.58
N SER A 23 21.59 -21.18 -0.92
CA SER A 23 20.69 -20.07 -1.16
C SER A 23 21.60 -18.86 -1.16
N ALA A 24 21.86 -18.32 -2.35
CA ALA A 24 22.46 -17.01 -2.47
C ALA A 24 21.48 -16.08 -1.77
N LEU A 25 21.75 -15.85 -0.47
CA LEU A 25 21.18 -14.80 0.31
C LEU A 25 21.52 -13.55 -0.48
N SER A 26 20.56 -13.08 -1.27
CA SER A 26 20.70 -11.89 -2.08
C SER A 26 20.91 -10.77 -1.09
N LYS A 27 22.18 -10.51 -0.79
CA LYS A 27 22.62 -9.34 -0.05
C LYS A 27 21.92 -8.18 -0.73
N THR A 28 21.05 -7.53 0.02
CA THR A 28 20.47 -6.25 -0.35
C THR A 28 21.66 -5.35 -0.62
N ASN A 29 22.03 -5.19 -1.88
CA ASN A 29 22.99 -4.19 -2.26
C ASN A 29 22.34 -2.85 -1.91
N THR A 30 22.72 -2.31 -0.76
CA THR A 30 22.74 -0.86 -0.52
C THR A 30 23.63 -0.29 -1.60
N ASP A 31 23.02 0.03 -2.75
CA ASP A 31 23.60 0.76 -3.86
C ASP A 31 23.76 2.23 -3.43
N GLU A 32 24.70 2.43 -2.50
CA GLU A 32 25.33 3.69 -2.14
C GLU A 32 26.73 3.66 -2.79
N THR A 33 27.22 4.61 -3.58
CA THR A 33 26.64 5.84 -4.13
C THR A 33 27.50 6.21 -5.35
N LYS A 34 27.05 5.93 -6.58
CA LYS A 34 27.53 6.75 -7.70
C LYS A 34 26.81 8.10 -7.61
N PRO A 35 27.50 9.25 -7.75
CA PRO A 35 26.89 10.55 -7.61
C PRO A 35 25.69 10.63 -8.55
N SER A 36 24.55 11.07 -7.99
CA SER A 36 23.31 11.18 -8.75
C SER A 36 23.57 12.02 -10.01
N ILE A 37 23.25 11.46 -11.18
CA ILE A 37 23.33 12.18 -12.47
C ILE A 37 22.36 13.37 -12.47
N VAL A 38 21.42 13.38 -11.52
CA VAL A 38 20.41 14.41 -11.33
C VAL A 38 20.89 15.50 -10.38
N LYS A 39 20.83 16.76 -10.83
CA LYS A 39 21.11 17.96 -10.04
C LYS A 39 19.89 18.90 -10.05
N LYS A 40 19.87 19.88 -9.13
CA LYS A 40 18.87 20.97 -9.07
C LYS A 40 17.42 20.46 -9.10
N VAL A 41 17.13 19.46 -8.26
CA VAL A 41 15.76 18.98 -8.08
C VAL A 41 14.95 20.02 -7.32
N LYS A 42 13.86 20.49 -7.92
CA LYS A 42 12.91 21.42 -7.29
C LYS A 42 11.50 20.87 -7.44
N VAL A 43 10.79 20.77 -6.32
CA VAL A 43 9.38 20.37 -6.30
C VAL A 43 8.56 21.52 -5.70
N THR A 44 7.43 21.83 -6.33
CA THR A 44 6.52 22.89 -5.85
C THR A 44 5.08 22.47 -6.07
N THR A 45 4.22 22.76 -5.10
CA THR A 45 2.77 22.60 -5.22
C THR A 45 2.19 23.74 -6.06
N GLY A 46 1.26 23.42 -6.95
CA GLY A 46 0.45 24.42 -7.67
C GLY A 46 -0.99 23.94 -7.79
N ASN A 47 -1.88 24.82 -8.29
CA ASN A 47 -3.34 24.61 -8.25
C ASN A 47 -3.82 23.32 -8.95
N ASN A 48 -3.04 22.77 -9.89
CA ASN A 48 -3.41 21.58 -10.68
C ASN A 48 -2.51 20.35 -10.40
N GLY A 49 -1.82 20.34 -9.25
CA GLY A 49 -0.89 19.27 -8.84
C GLY A 49 0.55 19.74 -8.71
N LEU A 50 1.47 18.80 -8.53
CA LEU A 50 2.88 19.08 -8.34
C LEU A 50 3.58 19.43 -9.65
N LYS A 51 4.54 20.34 -9.54
CA LYS A 51 5.55 20.61 -10.56
C LYS A 51 6.88 20.07 -10.05
N LEU A 52 7.58 19.32 -10.89
CA LEU A 52 8.92 18.81 -10.63
C LEU A 52 9.85 19.29 -11.73
N SER A 53 10.95 19.93 -11.36
CA SER A 53 12.03 20.25 -12.27
C SER A 53 13.31 19.56 -11.81
N PHE A 54 14.07 19.03 -12.76
CA PHE A 54 15.38 18.45 -12.48
C PHE A 54 16.32 18.61 -13.67
N HIS A 55 17.61 18.62 -13.40
CA HIS A 55 18.65 18.68 -14.42
C HIS A 55 19.38 17.34 -14.52
N ALA A 56 19.59 16.84 -15.73
CA ALA A 56 20.36 15.65 -16.02
C ALA A 56 21.02 15.79 -17.40
N GLN A 57 22.02 14.97 -17.74
CA GLN A 57 22.66 15.06 -19.05
C GLN A 57 21.68 14.72 -20.20
N PRO A 58 21.80 15.34 -21.38
CA PRO A 58 21.08 14.90 -22.58
C PRO A 58 21.26 13.41 -22.87
N ASN A 59 20.26 12.81 -23.52
CA ASN A 59 20.20 11.37 -23.82
C ASN A 59 20.18 10.46 -22.58
N THR A 60 19.78 11.00 -21.43
CA THR A 60 19.48 10.22 -20.21
C THR A 60 18.00 9.84 -20.22
N SER A 61 17.69 8.56 -20.11
CA SER A 61 16.32 8.10 -19.86
C SER A 61 15.94 8.34 -18.40
N TYR A 62 14.67 8.63 -18.13
CA TYR A 62 14.15 8.78 -16.78
C TYR A 62 12.80 8.11 -16.63
N THR A 63 12.54 7.61 -15.42
CA THR A 63 11.22 7.22 -14.94
C THR A 63 10.99 7.85 -13.58
N LEU A 64 9.80 8.42 -13.40
CA LEU A 64 9.35 9.01 -12.15
C LEU A 64 8.18 8.17 -11.63
N LYS A 65 8.35 7.62 -10.44
CA LYS A 65 7.30 6.91 -9.72
C LYS A 65 7.07 7.54 -8.36
N ASP A 66 5.94 7.24 -7.74
CA ASP A 66 5.79 7.41 -6.29
C ASP A 66 6.14 6.11 -5.54
N LEU A 67 6.06 6.13 -4.21
CA LEU A 67 6.39 4.95 -3.38
C LEU A 67 5.40 3.80 -3.54
N ASN A 68 4.20 4.05 -4.07
CA ASN A 68 3.22 3.01 -4.37
C ASN A 68 3.44 2.41 -5.77
N ASN A 69 4.61 2.67 -6.37
CA ASN A 69 5.01 2.20 -7.70
C ASN A 69 4.13 2.73 -8.85
N ASN A 70 3.32 3.77 -8.60
CA ASN A 70 2.56 4.44 -9.65
C ASN A 70 3.52 5.26 -10.52
N GLN A 71 3.50 5.03 -11.84
CA GLN A 71 4.35 5.75 -12.78
C GLN A 71 3.70 7.08 -13.17
N LEU A 72 4.35 8.17 -12.79
CA LEU A 72 3.85 9.53 -13.00
C LEU A 72 4.40 10.16 -14.29
N ALA A 73 5.63 9.78 -14.68
CA ALA A 73 6.24 10.24 -15.92
C ALA A 73 7.36 9.29 -16.35
N ALA A 74 7.67 9.29 -17.65
CA ALA A 74 8.85 8.66 -18.21
C ALA A 74 9.27 9.39 -19.49
N GLY A 75 10.55 9.35 -19.82
CA GLY A 75 11.02 9.93 -21.07
C GLY A 75 12.54 10.00 -21.18
N MET A 76 13.00 10.83 -22.11
CA MET A 76 14.42 11.09 -22.35
C MET A 76 14.71 12.59 -22.19
N VAL A 77 15.83 12.91 -21.55
CA VAL A 77 16.31 14.28 -21.37
C VAL A 77 16.84 14.83 -22.69
N LYS A 78 16.24 15.91 -23.21
CA LYS A 78 16.65 16.53 -24.48
C LYS A 78 17.70 17.64 -24.30
N LYS A 79 17.41 18.63 -23.46
CA LYS A 79 18.18 19.89 -23.33
C LYS A 79 18.73 20.14 -21.92
N GLY A 80 18.97 19.08 -21.16
CA GLY A 80 19.54 19.17 -19.81
C GLY A 80 18.50 19.29 -18.70
N THR A 81 17.57 20.24 -18.80
CA THR A 81 16.50 20.42 -17.80
C THR A 81 15.20 19.75 -18.25
N VAL A 82 14.56 19.03 -17.34
CA VAL A 82 13.23 18.45 -17.50
C VAL A 82 12.29 19.13 -16.53
N SER A 83 11.14 19.58 -17.03
CA SER A 83 10.07 20.16 -16.23
C SER A 83 8.79 19.36 -16.44
N LEU A 84 8.30 18.77 -15.36
CA LEU A 84 7.09 17.96 -15.31
C LEU A 84 6.04 18.74 -14.53
N ASN A 85 4.82 18.78 -15.05
CA ASN A 85 3.70 19.51 -14.47
C ASN A 85 2.51 18.58 -14.26
N ARG A 86 1.55 19.00 -13.42
CA ARG A 86 0.31 18.26 -13.15
C ARG A 86 0.58 16.84 -12.63
N LEU A 87 1.70 16.66 -11.92
CA LEU A 87 2.01 15.40 -11.26
C LEU A 87 1.04 15.22 -10.11
N ARG A 88 0.46 14.02 -10.01
CA ARG A 88 -0.46 13.64 -8.93
C ARG A 88 0.08 12.41 -8.21
N PRO A 89 1.20 12.51 -7.47
CA PRO A 89 1.65 11.41 -6.65
C PRO A 89 0.63 11.05 -5.58
N THR A 90 0.71 9.78 -5.20
CA THR A 90 -0.20 9.11 -4.27
C THR A 90 0.53 8.71 -2.97
N SER A 91 1.76 9.20 -2.79
CA SER A 91 2.58 9.00 -1.61
C SER A 91 3.41 10.25 -1.33
N THR A 92 4.01 10.33 -0.13
CA THR A 92 4.80 11.48 0.33
C THR A 92 6.19 11.61 -0.29
N LYS A 93 6.61 10.65 -1.13
CA LYS A 93 7.90 10.75 -1.85
C LYS A 93 7.77 10.30 -3.30
N LEU A 94 8.66 10.84 -4.12
CA LEU A 94 8.88 10.39 -5.48
C LEU A 94 10.21 9.64 -5.57
N ILE A 95 10.25 8.66 -6.47
CA ILE A 95 11.45 7.96 -6.89
C ILE A 95 11.71 8.35 -8.34
N LEU A 96 12.76 9.15 -8.55
CA LEU A 96 13.29 9.45 -9.88
C LEU A 96 14.43 8.47 -10.18
N LYS A 97 14.21 7.58 -11.13
CA LYS A 97 15.26 6.71 -11.68
C LYS A 97 15.72 7.31 -13.00
N THR A 98 17.03 7.43 -13.17
CA THR A 98 17.64 7.87 -14.43
C THR A 98 18.64 6.84 -14.92
N SER A 99 18.73 6.64 -16.23
CA SER A 99 19.68 5.72 -16.83
C SER A 99 20.30 6.30 -18.10
N ARG A 100 21.63 6.27 -18.16
CA ARG A 100 22.44 6.72 -19.30
C ARG A 100 23.54 5.69 -19.55
N HIS A 101 23.59 5.15 -20.77
CA HIS A 101 24.47 4.02 -21.10
C HIS A 101 24.31 2.86 -20.09
N ARG A 102 25.39 2.43 -19.43
CA ARG A 102 25.38 1.39 -18.39
C ARG A 102 25.25 1.93 -16.96
N HIS A 103 24.91 3.21 -16.79
CA HIS A 103 24.80 3.84 -15.48
C HIS A 103 23.36 4.18 -15.14
N THR A 104 22.88 3.62 -14.04
CA THR A 104 21.57 3.92 -13.47
C THR A 104 21.76 4.60 -12.12
N SER A 105 20.95 5.62 -11.83
CA SER A 105 20.89 6.25 -10.51
C SER A 105 19.44 6.40 -10.07
N LYS A 106 19.21 6.38 -8.75
CA LYS A 106 17.92 6.66 -8.13
C LYS A 106 18.05 7.88 -7.24
N LYS A 107 17.02 8.73 -7.22
CA LYS A 107 16.89 9.86 -6.29
C LYS A 107 15.51 9.81 -5.65
N ILE A 108 15.49 9.80 -4.31
CA ILE A 108 14.28 9.95 -3.53
C ILE A 108 14.04 11.45 -3.32
N ILE A 109 12.82 11.90 -3.59
CA ILE A 109 12.42 13.31 -3.53
C ILE A 109 11.22 13.40 -2.59
N PRO A 110 11.37 13.98 -1.38
CA PRO A 110 10.23 14.20 -0.50
C PRO A 110 9.29 15.24 -1.12
N LEU A 111 7.99 15.06 -0.89
CA LEU A 111 6.99 16.08 -1.25
C LEU A 111 6.93 17.16 -0.17
N PRO A 112 6.54 18.40 -0.52
CA PRO A 112 6.30 19.45 0.47
C PRO A 112 5.15 19.04 1.39
N GLU A 113 5.21 19.43 2.66
CA GLU A 113 4.14 19.14 3.64
C GLU A 113 2.79 19.76 3.23
N SER A 114 2.82 20.86 2.48
CA SER A 114 1.63 21.50 1.91
C SER A 114 0.99 20.74 0.74
N TYR A 115 1.60 19.66 0.25
CA TYR A 115 0.99 18.83 -0.78
C TYR A 115 0.04 17.81 -0.14
N GLU A 116 -1.26 18.07 -0.28
CA GLU A 116 -2.28 17.10 0.06
C GLU A 116 -2.32 16.00 -1.01
N ILE A 117 -2.15 14.74 -0.59
CA ILE A 117 -2.31 13.60 -1.48
C ILE A 117 -3.79 13.52 -1.85
N PRO A 118 -4.16 13.69 -3.12
CA PRO A 118 -5.56 13.75 -3.49
C PRO A 118 -6.24 12.40 -3.19
N ARG A 119 -7.43 12.47 -2.59
CA ARG A 119 -8.24 11.32 -2.14
C ARG A 119 -9.43 11.21 -3.08
N ARG A 120 -9.80 10.00 -3.50
CA ARG A 120 -11.04 9.82 -4.27
C ARG A 120 -12.20 9.67 -3.31
N SER A 121 -13.31 10.30 -3.65
CA SER A 121 -14.57 10.01 -2.99
C SER A 121 -15.12 8.69 -3.47
N VAL A 122 -15.17 7.72 -2.57
CA VAL A 122 -16.01 6.54 -2.78
C VAL A 122 -17.40 6.91 -2.27
N TYR A 123 -18.23 7.50 -3.13
CA TYR A 123 -19.67 7.40 -2.92
C TYR A 123 -20.03 5.93 -3.11
N ARG A 124 -20.28 5.22 -2.01
CA ARG A 124 -20.72 3.82 -2.04
C ARG A 124 -22.12 3.74 -1.48
N LYS A 125 -22.98 3.01 -2.21
CA LYS A 125 -24.13 2.33 -1.60
C LYS A 125 -23.64 1.60 -0.35
N PRO A 126 -24.42 1.54 0.73
CA PRO A 126 -23.90 0.99 1.98
C PRO A 126 -23.45 -0.46 1.82
N VAL A 127 -22.44 -0.84 2.59
CA VAL A 127 -21.69 -2.08 2.43
C VAL A 127 -22.35 -3.18 3.25
N ALA A 128 -22.77 -4.27 2.62
CA ALA A 128 -23.27 -5.43 3.35
C ALA A 128 -22.16 -6.08 4.19
N ILE A 129 -22.48 -6.43 5.44
CA ILE A 129 -21.58 -7.22 6.30
C ILE A 129 -21.13 -8.51 5.62
N GLY A 130 -19.86 -8.91 5.84
CA GLY A 130 -19.25 -10.03 5.13
C GLY A 130 -18.55 -9.62 3.83
N SER A 131 -18.74 -8.38 3.35
CA SER A 131 -18.09 -7.89 2.14
C SER A 131 -16.67 -7.36 2.40
N LYS A 132 -15.79 -7.53 1.40
CA LYS A 132 -14.52 -6.79 1.31
C LYS A 132 -14.72 -5.48 0.56
N VAL A 133 -14.45 -4.37 1.23
CA VAL A 133 -14.41 -3.03 0.64
C VAL A 133 -12.99 -2.69 0.28
N THR A 134 -12.81 -2.09 -0.89
CA THR A 134 -11.52 -1.60 -1.34
C THR A 134 -11.62 -0.10 -1.48
N TYR A 135 -10.76 0.63 -0.76
CA TYR A 135 -10.69 2.09 -0.79
C TYR A 135 -9.54 2.54 -1.66
N TYR A 136 -9.84 3.41 -2.61
CA TYR A 136 -8.88 3.97 -3.54
C TYR A 136 -8.71 5.47 -3.30
N GLY A 137 -7.47 5.93 -3.32
CA GLY A 137 -7.11 7.33 -3.37
C GLY A 137 -7.22 7.88 -4.80
N ALA A 138 -6.70 9.09 -5.02
CA ALA A 138 -6.60 9.60 -6.38
C ALA A 138 -5.74 8.71 -7.28
N ASN A 139 -6.03 8.78 -8.59
CA ASN A 139 -5.39 7.98 -9.64
C ASN A 139 -5.52 6.46 -9.42
N SER A 140 -6.60 6.02 -8.77
CA SER A 140 -6.87 4.60 -8.53
C SER A 140 -5.79 3.90 -7.68
N GLN A 141 -5.07 4.64 -6.82
CA GLN A 141 -4.15 4.04 -5.85
C GLN A 141 -4.94 3.28 -4.79
N LEU A 142 -4.62 2.01 -4.58
CA LEU A 142 -5.16 1.25 -3.46
C LEU A 142 -4.62 1.81 -2.14
N LEU A 143 -5.49 2.31 -1.26
CA LEU A 143 -5.12 2.88 0.04
C LEU A 143 -5.25 1.84 1.15
N PHE A 144 -6.44 1.27 1.30
CA PHE A 144 -6.68 0.19 2.26
C PHE A 144 -7.87 -0.66 1.82
N THR A 145 -8.00 -1.85 2.42
CA THR A 145 -9.24 -2.64 2.34
C THR A 145 -9.83 -2.84 3.72
N ILE A 146 -11.15 -2.92 3.79
CA ILE A 146 -11.89 -3.28 5.00
C ILE A 146 -12.69 -4.55 4.73
N GLN A 147 -12.49 -5.59 5.51
CA GLN A 147 -13.33 -6.79 5.54
C GLN A 147 -14.16 -6.76 6.81
N THR A 148 -15.48 -6.87 6.68
CA THR A 148 -16.38 -6.94 7.84
C THR A 148 -16.86 -8.35 8.10
N LYS A 149 -17.07 -8.70 9.36
CA LYS A 149 -17.68 -9.95 9.81
C LYS A 149 -18.46 -9.74 11.09
N TYR A 150 -19.48 -10.57 11.32
CA TYR A 150 -20.07 -10.70 12.64
C TYR A 150 -19.11 -11.42 13.58
N LEU A 151 -19.08 -10.98 14.84
CA LEU A 151 -18.40 -11.72 15.90
C LEU A 151 -19.28 -12.90 16.35
N PRO A 152 -18.67 -14.08 16.60
CA PRO A 152 -19.37 -15.17 17.23
C PRO A 152 -19.58 -14.88 18.73
N ASN A 153 -20.54 -15.58 19.34
CA ASN A 153 -20.74 -15.65 20.80
C ASN A 153 -20.94 -14.28 21.49
N THR A 154 -21.72 -13.39 20.88
CA THR A 154 -22.05 -12.09 21.45
C THR A 154 -23.26 -12.19 22.38
N PRO A 155 -23.34 -11.37 23.45
CA PRO A 155 -24.54 -11.28 24.28
C PRO A 155 -25.78 -10.99 23.45
N GLN A 156 -26.94 -11.57 23.84
CA GLN A 156 -28.17 -11.51 23.05
C GLN A 156 -28.71 -10.08 22.82
N ASN A 157 -28.40 -9.17 23.75
CA ASN A 157 -28.76 -7.75 23.67
C ASN A 157 -27.73 -6.89 22.90
N LYS A 158 -26.68 -7.49 22.35
CA LYS A 158 -25.60 -6.79 21.65
C LYS A 158 -25.35 -7.38 20.27
N THR A 159 -24.75 -6.57 19.42
CA THR A 159 -24.26 -6.98 18.10
C THR A 159 -22.75 -6.82 18.08
N GLY A 160 -22.02 -7.91 17.82
CA GLY A 160 -20.57 -7.85 17.68
C GLY A 160 -20.14 -7.82 16.22
N ILE A 161 -19.23 -6.90 15.89
CA ILE A 161 -18.71 -6.71 14.54
C ILE A 161 -17.19 -6.68 14.58
N SER A 162 -16.59 -7.28 13.57
CA SER A 162 -15.16 -7.28 13.31
C SER A 162 -14.89 -6.51 12.03
N LEU A 163 -13.94 -5.59 12.07
CA LEU A 163 -13.40 -4.88 10.92
C LEU A 163 -11.92 -5.21 10.77
N THR A 164 -11.56 -5.92 9.71
CA THR A 164 -10.17 -6.20 9.34
C THR A 164 -9.72 -5.21 8.29
N PHE A 165 -8.73 -4.40 8.64
CA PHE A 165 -8.12 -3.39 7.78
C PHE A 165 -6.77 -3.90 7.26
N HIS A 166 -6.55 -3.84 5.95
CA HIS A 166 -5.22 -3.98 5.34
C HIS A 166 -4.78 -2.62 4.83
N ASN A 167 -3.69 -2.07 5.37
CA ASN A 167 -3.15 -0.79 4.92
C ASN A 167 -2.20 -0.99 3.73
N TYR A 168 -2.63 -0.62 2.53
CA TYR A 168 -1.79 -0.69 1.32
C TYR A 168 -0.95 0.58 1.10
N HIS A 169 -1.11 1.61 1.95
CA HIS A 169 -0.34 2.83 1.83
C HIS A 169 1.10 2.60 2.29
N TYR A 170 2.07 2.92 1.42
CA TYR A 170 3.48 2.66 1.69
C TYR A 170 4.10 3.37 2.92
N ALA A 171 3.60 4.55 3.30
CA ALA A 171 4.27 5.42 4.29
C ALA A 171 3.35 5.99 5.38
N ILE A 172 2.04 6.02 5.15
CA ILE A 172 1.10 6.63 6.09
C ILE A 172 0.43 5.51 6.89
N PRO A 173 0.64 5.44 8.21
CA PRO A 173 -0.09 4.50 9.04
C PRO A 173 -1.58 4.89 9.11
N LEU A 174 -2.47 3.91 9.26
CA LEU A 174 -3.85 4.18 9.63
C LEU A 174 -3.91 4.33 11.15
N ALA A 175 -4.30 5.51 11.62
CA ALA A 175 -4.57 5.78 13.02
C ALA A 175 -6.08 5.98 13.20
N PHE A 176 -6.61 5.49 14.31
CA PHE A 176 -8.04 5.59 14.61
C PHE A 176 -8.28 6.22 15.97
N SER A 177 -9.38 6.96 16.04
CA SER A 177 -10.00 7.53 17.22
C SER A 177 -11.38 6.88 17.41
N PRO A 178 -11.90 6.79 18.65
CA PRO A 178 -13.29 6.37 18.87
C PRO A 178 -14.31 7.20 18.07
N THR A 179 -14.02 8.48 17.84
CA THR A 179 -14.87 9.38 17.02
C THR A 179 -14.93 8.99 15.54
N ASN A 180 -14.03 8.12 15.07
CA ASN A 180 -14.09 7.61 13.70
C ASN A 180 -15.18 6.58 13.48
N PHE A 181 -15.84 6.11 14.54
CA PHE A 181 -16.84 5.05 14.44
C PHE A 181 -18.12 5.47 15.14
N THR A 182 -19.24 5.33 14.44
CA THR A 182 -20.57 5.60 14.99
C THR A 182 -21.51 4.47 14.64
N ALA A 183 -22.53 4.27 15.46
CA ALA A 183 -23.56 3.27 15.24
C ALA A 183 -24.94 3.86 15.48
N TYR A 184 -25.91 3.44 14.68
CA TYR A 184 -27.29 3.93 14.75
C TYR A 184 -28.29 2.77 14.75
N SER A 185 -29.39 2.94 15.46
CA SER A 185 -30.58 2.07 15.38
C SER A 185 -31.80 2.96 15.39
N ASP A 186 -32.72 2.77 14.45
CA ASP A 186 -33.94 3.58 14.33
C ASP A 186 -33.66 5.10 14.34
N ASN A 187 -32.62 5.52 13.63
CA ASN A 187 -32.10 6.91 13.57
C ASN A 187 -31.61 7.49 14.91
N GLN A 188 -31.48 6.69 15.96
CA GLN A 188 -30.85 7.09 17.22
C GLN A 188 -29.43 6.54 17.31
N GLN A 189 -28.49 7.37 17.77
CA GLN A 189 -27.12 6.91 17.99
C GLN A 189 -27.10 5.94 19.17
N VAL A 190 -26.45 4.80 18.99
CA VAL A 190 -26.34 3.75 20.00
C VAL A 190 -24.89 3.60 20.45
N ALA A 191 -24.69 3.09 21.66
CA ALA A 191 -23.36 2.91 22.21
C ALA A 191 -22.57 1.87 21.41
N LEU A 192 -21.32 2.23 21.12
CA LEU A 192 -20.35 1.44 20.39
C LEU A 192 -19.07 1.33 21.22
N GLN A 193 -18.64 0.10 21.52
CA GLN A 193 -17.50 -0.16 22.39
C GLN A 193 -16.43 -0.99 21.66
N PRO A 194 -15.22 -0.44 21.43
CA PRO A 194 -14.10 -1.25 20.95
C PRO A 194 -13.69 -2.25 22.03
N GLN A 195 -13.41 -3.49 21.61
CA GLN A 195 -13.04 -4.59 22.52
C GLN A 195 -11.55 -4.62 22.88
N SER A 196 -10.77 -3.73 22.26
CA SER A 196 -9.34 -3.53 22.54
C SER A 196 -8.97 -2.08 22.20
N PRO A 197 -7.83 -1.56 22.70
CA PRO A 197 -7.30 -0.29 22.25
C PRO A 197 -7.21 -0.26 20.72
N LEU A 198 -7.59 0.88 20.12
CA LEU A 198 -7.58 1.03 18.67
C LEU A 198 -6.12 0.97 18.16
N PRO A 199 -5.81 0.04 17.24
CA PRO A 199 -4.44 -0.13 16.77
C PRO A 199 -4.05 0.96 15.78
N MET A 200 -2.78 1.35 15.79
CA MET A 200 -2.17 1.99 14.63
C MET A 200 -1.73 0.90 13.64
N ILE A 201 -2.18 0.98 12.40
CA ILE A 201 -1.88 -0.02 11.35
C ILE A 201 -0.79 0.53 10.45
N LYS A 202 0.41 -0.04 10.53
CA LYS A 202 1.56 0.40 9.73
C LYS A 202 1.35 0.05 8.25
N SER A 203 2.24 0.59 7.42
CA SER A 203 2.30 0.27 5.99
C SER A 203 2.38 -1.24 5.75
N ASN A 204 1.54 -1.73 4.83
CA ASN A 204 1.40 -3.13 4.46
C ASN A 204 1.05 -4.08 5.62
N GLU A 205 0.51 -3.55 6.71
CA GLU A 205 0.06 -4.33 7.86
C GLU A 205 -1.45 -4.57 7.77
N GLU A 206 -1.87 -5.72 8.31
CA GLU A 206 -3.27 -6.06 8.52
C GLU A 206 -3.57 -6.12 10.03
N LYS A 207 -4.65 -5.47 10.47
CA LYS A 207 -5.15 -5.54 11.84
C LYS A 207 -6.66 -5.60 11.87
N THR A 208 -7.17 -6.18 12.94
CA THR A 208 -8.60 -6.32 13.18
C THR A 208 -8.99 -5.47 14.39
N ILE A 209 -10.13 -4.78 14.26
CA ILE A 209 -10.78 -4.05 15.33
C ILE A 209 -12.15 -4.68 15.56
N ASN A 210 -12.40 -5.06 16.80
CA ASN A 210 -13.67 -5.67 17.20
C ASN A 210 -14.49 -4.67 17.99
N PHE A 211 -15.77 -4.60 17.71
CA PHE A 211 -16.73 -3.72 18.36
C PHE A 211 -17.92 -4.50 18.89
N LEU A 212 -18.47 -4.04 20.01
CA LEU A 212 -19.82 -4.38 20.46
C LEU A 212 -20.71 -3.15 20.32
N ILE A 213 -21.88 -3.34 19.75
CA ILE A 213 -22.96 -2.36 19.65
C ILE A 213 -24.05 -2.77 20.64
N ASP A 214 -24.56 -1.82 21.42
CA ASP A 214 -25.63 -2.03 22.40
C ASP A 214 -27.02 -2.10 21.75
N VAL A 215 -27.15 -2.96 20.73
CA VAL A 215 -28.39 -3.26 20.01
C VAL A 215 -28.41 -4.75 19.67
N PRO A 216 -29.55 -5.46 19.83
CA PRO A 216 -29.68 -6.84 19.37
C PRO A 216 -29.50 -6.95 17.85
N ARG A 217 -28.87 -8.03 17.39
CA ARG A 217 -28.56 -8.25 15.96
C ARG A 217 -29.77 -8.10 15.04
N GLU A 218 -30.95 -8.51 15.50
CA GLU A 218 -32.19 -8.50 14.73
C GLU A 218 -32.79 -7.10 14.53
N LYS A 219 -32.36 -6.10 15.31
CA LYS A 219 -32.86 -4.71 15.25
C LYS A 219 -31.96 -3.76 14.47
N ALA A 220 -30.71 -4.14 14.19
CA ALA A 220 -29.71 -3.25 13.63
C ALA A 220 -29.84 -3.09 12.11
N ILE A 221 -30.96 -2.58 11.57
CA ILE A 221 -31.15 -2.45 10.11
C ILE A 221 -31.68 -1.07 9.74
N GLN A 222 -30.75 -0.12 9.63
CA GLN A 222 -30.62 0.89 8.56
C GLN A 222 -29.54 1.91 8.99
N ASN A 223 -28.44 2.03 8.23
CA ASN A 223 -27.29 2.90 8.52
C ASN A 223 -26.46 2.54 9.78
N GLY A 224 -26.54 1.29 10.24
CA GLY A 224 -26.27 0.94 11.64
C GLY A 224 -24.81 0.98 12.12
N PHE A 225 -23.82 0.99 11.24
CA PHE A 225 -22.43 1.23 11.63
C PHE A 225 -21.71 2.04 10.55
N THR A 226 -21.01 3.09 10.98
CA THR A 226 -20.35 4.05 10.10
C THR A 226 -18.89 4.18 10.52
N PHE A 227 -18.00 4.13 9.54
CA PHE A 227 -16.60 4.50 9.69
C PHE A 227 -16.35 5.80 8.94
N ASP A 228 -15.92 6.83 9.65
CA ASP A 228 -15.55 8.12 9.10
C ASP A 228 -14.19 8.55 9.62
N ASN A 229 -13.32 9.03 8.75
CA ASN A 229 -12.05 9.63 9.17
C ASN A 229 -11.68 10.78 8.26
N SER A 230 -10.72 11.60 8.66
CA SER A 230 -10.26 12.73 7.87
C SER A 230 -9.69 12.33 6.49
N ASP A 231 -9.39 11.04 6.29
CA ASP A 231 -8.91 10.47 5.02
C ASP A 231 -10.02 9.97 4.10
N LEU A 232 -11.25 9.98 4.58
CA LEU A 232 -12.45 9.74 3.80
C LEU A 232 -13.05 11.08 3.36
N THR A 233 -13.50 11.15 2.11
CA THR A 233 -14.29 12.30 1.66
C THR A 233 -15.76 12.20 2.09
N LEU A 234 -16.21 10.98 2.39
CA LEU A 234 -17.55 10.62 2.83
C LEU A 234 -17.45 9.41 3.76
N PRO A 235 -18.30 9.33 4.81
CA PRO A 235 -18.34 8.17 5.68
C PRO A 235 -18.64 6.87 4.93
N ILE A 236 -18.07 5.76 5.40
CA ILE A 236 -18.40 4.41 4.94
C ILE A 236 -19.49 3.84 5.84
N ASN A 237 -20.69 3.68 5.29
CA ASN A 237 -21.82 3.06 5.98
C ASN A 237 -21.83 1.55 5.71
N PHE A 238 -22.03 0.77 6.77
CA PHE A 238 -22.19 -0.68 6.73
C PHE A 238 -23.64 -1.04 7.08
N TYR A 239 -24.27 -1.88 6.27
CA TYR A 239 -25.49 -2.57 6.67
C TYR A 239 -25.09 -3.81 7.46
N LEU A 240 -25.59 -3.84 8.69
CA LEU A 240 -25.53 -4.97 9.59
C LEU A 240 -26.74 -5.85 9.29
#